data_AF-A0A8J3MDF9-F1
#
_entry.id   AF-A0A8J3MDF9-F1
#
_cell.length_a   1.000
_cell.length_b   1.000
_cell.length_c   1.000
_cell.angle_alpha   90.00
_cell.angle_beta   90.00
_cell.angle_gamma   90.00
#
_symmetry.space_group_name_H-M   'P 1'
#
loop_
_entity.id
_entity.type
_entity.pdbx_description
1 polymer ?
#
loop_
_entity_poly.entity_id
_entity_poly.type
_entity_poly.pdbx_seq_one_letter_code
_entity_poly.pdbx_strand_id
1 'polypeptide(L)'
;MATSRQWRNYRPSRGELLVYGVSLVAIAIYFAVLHDLNGRAESYFKDLRVSNPELYLTQIRESRSFPVYLDEYRTMRGYDSFKPAAPSFLVGRWTMQPEPLRLNPGTTPADCAHPITFDYGILLMLESSSEAFRVSYSIEGQKVLVKEAGLNTFPVDLVSYGARLDHLEFTPPGATEKVYAYECAR
;
A
#
# COMPACT_ATOMS: atom_id res chain seq x y z
N MET A 1 2.10 19.91 -44.44
CA MET A 1 2.15 18.50 -44.88
C MET A 1 3.49 18.26 -45.60
N ALA A 2 4.51 17.76 -44.90
CA ALA A 2 5.77 17.37 -45.53
C ALA A 2 5.56 16.03 -46.25
N THR A 3 5.83 15.99 -47.56
CA THR A 3 5.56 14.82 -48.40
C THR A 3 6.62 13.75 -48.17
N SER A 4 6.21 12.48 -48.10
CA SER A 4 7.06 11.30 -47.84
C SER A 4 8.28 11.15 -48.76
N ARG A 5 8.36 11.90 -49.87
CA ARG A 5 9.52 11.97 -50.78
C ARG A 5 10.67 12.84 -50.26
N GLN A 6 10.44 13.82 -49.40
CA GLN A 6 11.51 14.72 -48.89
C GLN A 6 12.49 14.01 -47.94
N TRP A 7 12.01 13.04 -47.16
CA TRP A 7 12.86 12.25 -46.26
C TRP A 7 13.84 11.34 -47.00
N ARG A 8 13.51 10.92 -48.22
CA ARG A 8 14.28 9.92 -48.98
C ARG A 8 15.61 10.48 -49.52
N ASN A 9 15.73 11.80 -49.65
CA ASN A 9 16.92 12.49 -50.14
C ASN A 9 17.50 13.48 -49.12
N TYR A 10 17.06 13.42 -47.85
CA TYR A 10 17.56 14.30 -46.80
C TYR A 10 19.03 13.97 -46.50
N ARG A 11 19.92 14.92 -46.80
CA ARG A 11 21.32 14.88 -46.39
C ARG A 11 21.49 15.92 -45.28
N PRO A 12 21.70 15.49 -44.02
CA PRO A 12 21.86 16.43 -42.92
C PRO A 12 23.09 17.30 -43.18
N SER A 13 22.92 18.60 -42.96
CA SER A 13 24.02 19.56 -42.97
C SER A 13 25.01 19.24 -41.85
N ARG A 14 26.24 19.74 -41.95
CA ARG A 14 27.26 19.58 -40.89
C ARG A 14 26.77 20.11 -39.53
N GLY A 15 25.96 21.16 -39.53
CA GLY A 15 25.34 21.71 -38.32
C GLY A 15 24.31 20.76 -37.69
N GLU A 16 23.43 20.17 -38.51
CA GLU A 16 22.45 19.18 -38.03
C GLU A 16 23.14 17.90 -37.51
N LEU A 17 24.19 17.44 -38.18
CA LEU A 17 24.99 16.30 -37.70
C LEU A 17 25.65 16.58 -36.34
N LEU A 18 26.15 17.80 -36.12
CA LEU A 18 26.68 18.20 -34.82
C LEU A 18 25.58 18.22 -33.74
N VAL A 19 24.42 18.78 -34.05
CA VAL A 19 23.28 18.81 -33.11
C VAL A 19 22.83 17.39 -32.77
N TYR A 20 22.64 16.51 -33.75
CA TYR A 20 22.28 15.12 -33.50
C TYR A 20 23.35 14.38 -32.70
N GLY A 21 24.63 14.61 -33.00
CA GLY A 21 25.74 14.06 -32.23
C GLY A 21 25.71 14.50 -30.77
N VAL A 22 25.55 15.79 -30.52
CA VAL A 22 25.44 16.36 -29.16
C VAL A 22 24.21 15.83 -28.44
N SER A 23 23.05 15.74 -29.10
CA SER A 23 21.83 15.18 -28.52
C SER A 23 22.00 13.71 -28.12
N LEU A 24 22.62 12.88 -28.97
CA LEU A 24 22.88 11.48 -28.65
C LEU A 24 23.82 11.33 -27.46
N VAL A 25 24.88 12.15 -27.41
CA VAL A 25 25.81 12.16 -26.26
C VAL A 25 25.08 12.58 -24.98
N ALA A 26 24.27 13.64 -25.03
CA ALA A 26 23.49 14.09 -23.87
C ALA A 26 22.51 13.01 -23.37
N ILE A 27 21.83 12.31 -24.28
CA ILE A 27 20.94 11.20 -23.95
C ILE A 27 21.72 10.06 -23.28
N ALA A 28 22.88 9.68 -23.83
CA ALA A 28 23.72 8.63 -23.26
C ALA A 28 24.21 9.00 -21.84
N ILE A 29 24.65 10.25 -21.64
CA ILE A 29 25.06 10.76 -20.32
C ILE A 29 23.89 10.73 -19.35
N TYR A 30 22.71 11.18 -19.76
CA TYR A 30 21.51 11.18 -18.93
C TYR A 30 21.16 9.77 -18.44
N PHE A 31 21.14 8.78 -19.33
CA PHE A 31 20.86 7.39 -18.94
C PHE A 31 21.95 6.78 -18.06
N ALA A 32 23.23 7.11 -18.29
CA ALA A 32 24.32 6.65 -17.44
C ALA A 32 24.18 7.19 -16.01
N VAL A 33 23.84 8.47 -15.85
CA VAL A 33 23.57 9.07 -14.53
C VAL A 33 22.35 8.44 -13.88
N LEU A 34 21.26 8.23 -14.63
CA LEU A 34 20.04 7.61 -14.11
C LEU A 34 20.31 6.17 -13.62
N HIS A 35 21.15 5.42 -14.32
CA HIS A 35 21.56 4.07 -13.91
C HIS A 35 22.36 4.07 -12.61
N ASP A 36 23.35 4.98 -12.45
CA ASP A 36 24.12 5.11 -11.21
C ASP A 36 23.23 5.49 -10.01
N LEU A 37 22.33 6.47 -10.20
CA LEU A 37 21.39 6.88 -9.17
C LEU A 37 20.44 5.75 -8.74
N ASN A 38 19.94 4.97 -9.71
CA ASN A 38 19.10 3.80 -9.43
C ASN A 38 19.87 2.73 -8.65
N GLY A 39 21.12 2.45 -9.04
CA GLY A 39 21.97 1.49 -8.32
C GLY A 39 22.23 1.90 -6.87
N ARG A 40 22.49 3.19 -6.62
CA ARG A 40 22.66 3.74 -5.27
C ARG A 40 21.36 3.66 -4.45
N ALA A 41 20.21 3.93 -5.07
CA ALA A 41 18.93 3.82 -4.40
C ALA A 41 18.65 2.36 -4.00
N GLU A 42 18.94 1.40 -4.87
CA GLU A 42 18.79 -0.03 -4.59
C GLU A 42 19.71 -0.48 -3.45
N SER A 43 20.99 -0.10 -3.48
CA SER A 43 21.91 -0.42 -2.39
C SER A 43 21.46 0.22 -1.07
N TYR A 44 21.02 1.47 -1.12
CA TYR A 44 20.49 2.18 0.06
C TYR A 44 19.28 1.45 0.67
N PHE A 45 18.29 1.05 -0.15
CA PHE A 45 17.13 0.32 0.35
C PHE A 45 17.49 -1.07 0.89
N LYS A 46 18.44 -1.76 0.26
CA LYS A 46 18.93 -3.06 0.73
C LYS A 46 19.61 -2.95 2.10
N ASP A 47 20.47 -1.95 2.27
CA ASP A 47 21.14 -1.69 3.55
C ASP A 47 20.15 -1.22 4.62
N LEU A 48 19.18 -0.39 4.23
CA LEU A 48 18.14 0.12 5.12
C LEU A 48 17.23 -1.00 5.61
N ARG A 49 16.87 -1.96 4.75
CA ARG A 49 16.07 -3.14 5.12
C ARG A 49 16.70 -3.94 6.26
N VAL A 50 18.03 -4.01 6.31
CA VAL A 50 18.78 -4.76 7.33
C VAL A 50 19.04 -3.89 8.57
N SER A 51 19.48 -2.65 8.37
CA SER A 51 19.92 -1.76 9.46
C SER A 51 18.78 -1.08 10.22
N ASN A 52 17.71 -0.68 9.52
CA ASN A 52 16.53 -0.04 10.08
C ASN A 52 15.26 -0.44 9.32
N PRO A 53 14.69 -1.63 9.62
CA PRO A 53 13.54 -2.17 8.90
C PRO A 53 12.27 -1.31 9.03
N GLU A 54 12.11 -0.57 10.13
CA GLU A 54 10.97 0.34 10.33
C GLU A 54 11.02 1.53 9.37
N LEU A 55 12.21 2.13 9.23
CA LEU A 55 12.42 3.23 8.30
C LEU A 55 12.29 2.76 6.85
N TYR A 56 12.81 1.57 6.52
CA TYR A 56 12.61 0.95 5.21
C TYR A 56 11.13 0.83 4.86
N LEU A 57 10.32 0.27 5.75
CA LEU A 57 8.89 0.08 5.53
C LEU A 57 8.15 1.42 5.37
N THR A 58 8.50 2.43 6.18
CA THR A 58 7.96 3.78 6.04
C THR A 58 8.28 4.38 4.67
N GLN A 59 9.54 4.30 4.24
CA GLN A 59 9.95 4.86 2.96
C GLN A 59 9.35 4.11 1.76
N ILE A 60 9.21 2.79 1.83
CA ILE A 60 8.54 2.02 0.77
C ILE A 60 7.07 2.42 0.68
N ARG A 61 6.39 2.57 1.82
CA ARG A 61 4.99 3.01 1.87
C ARG A 61 4.81 4.38 1.21
N GLU A 62 5.68 5.34 1.51
CA GLU A 62 5.61 6.71 0.98
C GLU A 62 6.03 6.81 -0.48
N SER A 63 7.10 6.12 -0.89
CA SER A 63 7.70 6.25 -2.22
C SER A 63 7.05 5.39 -3.29
N ARG A 64 6.55 4.19 -2.94
CA ARG A 64 6.04 3.21 -3.93
C ARG A 64 4.54 3.03 -3.89
N SER A 65 3.95 2.87 -2.70
CA SER A 65 2.52 2.80 -2.39
C SER A 65 2.24 1.82 -1.23
N PHE A 66 1.02 1.86 -0.69
CA PHE A 66 0.54 0.95 0.35
C PHE A 66 0.52 -0.53 -0.09
N PRO A 67 0.09 -0.91 -1.31
CA PRO A 67 0.16 -2.30 -1.75
C PRO A 67 1.58 -2.88 -1.77
N VAL A 68 2.56 -2.10 -2.21
CA VAL A 68 3.97 -2.53 -2.22
C VAL A 68 4.50 -2.64 -0.79
N TYR A 69 4.14 -1.69 0.08
CA TYR A 69 4.43 -1.77 1.51
C TYR A 69 3.84 -3.02 2.15
N LEU A 70 2.61 -3.40 1.81
CA LEU A 70 1.92 -4.52 2.41
C LEU A 70 2.61 -5.85 2.11
N ASP A 71 3.09 -6.05 0.88
CA ASP A 71 3.83 -7.25 0.50
C ASP A 71 5.17 -7.36 1.24
N GLU A 72 5.94 -6.26 1.28
CA GLU A 72 7.20 -6.21 2.05
C GLU A 72 6.95 -6.40 3.56
N TYR A 73 5.91 -5.76 4.10
CA TYR A 73 5.51 -5.90 5.51
C TYR A 73 5.15 -7.34 5.84
N ARG A 74 4.36 -8.01 4.98
CA ARG A 74 3.97 -9.40 5.13
C ARG A 74 5.18 -10.31 5.25
N THR A 75 6.11 -10.22 4.30
CA THR A 75 7.33 -11.06 4.30
C THR A 75 8.25 -10.72 5.48
N MET A 76 8.51 -9.43 5.74
CA MET A 76 9.44 -9.01 6.80
C MET A 76 8.92 -9.33 8.21
N ARG A 77 7.60 -9.27 8.42
CA ARG A 77 6.97 -9.57 9.72
C ARG A 77 6.41 -10.98 9.80
N GLY A 78 6.52 -11.79 8.75
CA GLY A 78 6.10 -13.19 8.71
C GLY A 78 4.58 -13.39 8.77
N TYR A 79 3.80 -12.50 8.18
CA TYR A 79 2.34 -12.64 8.06
C TYR A 79 1.91 -13.56 6.91
N ASP A 80 2.84 -14.31 6.29
CA ASP A 80 2.55 -15.46 5.44
C ASP A 80 1.80 -16.58 6.19
N SER A 81 1.83 -16.54 7.53
CA SER A 81 1.12 -17.45 8.41
C SER A 81 0.33 -16.67 9.46
N PHE A 82 -0.65 -17.33 10.07
CA PHE A 82 -1.49 -16.69 11.10
C PHE A 82 -0.69 -16.36 12.36
N LYS A 83 -0.74 -15.08 12.75
CA LYS A 83 -0.08 -14.53 13.94
C LYS A 83 -1.09 -13.92 14.90
N PRO A 84 -0.84 -13.98 16.22
CA PRO A 84 -1.75 -13.39 17.19
C PRO A 84 -1.74 -11.85 17.13
N ALA A 85 -0.58 -11.23 16.93
CA ALA A 85 -0.49 -9.78 16.85
C ALA A 85 -1.17 -9.26 15.58
N ALA A 86 -1.95 -8.18 15.70
CA ALA A 86 -2.50 -7.49 14.55
C ALA A 86 -1.38 -6.75 13.79
N PRO A 87 -1.46 -6.64 12.46
CA PRO A 87 -0.59 -5.75 11.70
C PRO A 87 -0.69 -4.32 12.25
N SER A 88 0.44 -3.65 12.42
CA SER A 88 0.50 -2.34 13.09
C SER A 88 -0.31 -1.24 12.40
N PHE A 89 -0.56 -1.37 11.10
CA PHE A 89 -1.42 -0.45 10.34
C PHE A 89 -2.92 -0.70 10.56
N LEU A 90 -3.30 -1.84 11.12
CA LEU A 90 -4.68 -2.22 11.42
C LEU A 90 -5.04 -1.92 12.89
N VAL A 91 -4.04 -1.84 13.77
CA VAL A 91 -4.22 -1.51 15.19
C VAL A 91 -4.90 -0.15 15.33
N GLY A 92 -6.04 -0.13 16.03
CA GLY A 92 -6.83 1.07 16.26
C GLY A 92 -8.33 0.77 16.29
N ARG A 93 -9.11 1.84 16.46
CA ARG A 93 -10.58 1.82 16.41
C ARG A 93 -11.07 2.30 15.06
N TRP A 94 -11.98 1.52 14.49
CA TRP A 94 -12.56 1.77 13.18
C TRP A 94 -14.08 1.86 13.30
N THR A 95 -14.68 2.93 12.80
CA THR A 95 -16.14 3.11 12.78
C THR A 95 -16.71 2.37 11.59
N MET A 96 -17.61 1.41 11.83
CA MET A 96 -18.25 0.63 10.77
C MET A 96 -19.47 1.37 10.23
N GLN A 97 -19.55 1.48 8.91
CA GLN A 97 -20.65 2.11 8.20
C GLN A 97 -21.27 1.12 7.20
N PRO A 98 -22.61 1.09 7.05
CA PRO A 98 -23.27 0.25 6.05
C PRO A 98 -23.04 0.77 4.62
N GLU A 99 -22.77 2.07 4.47
CA GLU A 99 -22.51 2.71 3.18
C GLU A 99 -21.14 3.42 3.18
N PRO A 100 -20.47 3.55 2.02
CA PRO A 100 -19.20 4.27 1.92
C PRO A 100 -19.35 5.75 2.27
N LEU A 101 -18.47 6.25 3.15
CA LEU A 101 -18.37 7.67 3.44
C LEU A 101 -17.56 8.40 2.37
N ARG A 102 -18.01 9.61 2.01
CA ARG A 102 -17.26 10.53 1.17
C ARG A 102 -16.35 11.39 2.03
N LEU A 103 -15.20 10.84 2.39
CA LEU A 103 -14.16 11.55 3.13
C LEU A 103 -13.12 12.13 2.17
N ASN A 104 -12.53 13.25 2.57
CA ASN A 104 -11.34 13.73 1.87
C ASN A 104 -10.15 12.83 2.26
N PRO A 105 -9.15 12.64 1.38
CA PRO A 105 -8.00 11.80 1.70
C PRO A 105 -7.30 12.23 3.00
N GLY A 106 -7.26 11.33 3.99
CA GLY A 106 -6.64 11.57 5.29
C GLY A 106 -7.50 12.30 6.32
N THR A 107 -8.80 12.49 6.07
CA THR A 107 -9.75 12.92 7.11
C THR A 107 -10.39 11.71 7.76
N THR A 108 -10.52 11.72 9.07
CA THR A 108 -11.25 10.70 9.84
C THR A 108 -12.69 11.18 10.11
N PRO A 109 -13.66 10.28 10.28
CA PRO A 109 -14.98 10.64 10.77
C PRO A 109 -14.90 11.36 12.12
N ALA A 110 -15.82 12.30 12.36
CA ALA A 110 -15.90 13.03 13.62
C ALA A 110 -16.36 12.14 14.78
N ASP A 111 -17.27 11.20 14.49
CA ASP A 111 -17.86 10.30 15.47
C ASP A 111 -17.45 8.85 15.20
N CYS A 112 -17.06 8.15 16.28
CA CYS A 112 -16.66 6.76 16.24
C CYS A 112 -17.85 5.86 16.61
N ALA A 113 -18.90 5.89 15.78
CA ALA A 113 -20.09 5.05 15.91
C ALA A 113 -19.78 3.59 15.51
N HIS A 114 -20.45 2.62 16.15
CA HIS A 114 -20.29 1.19 15.85
C HIS A 114 -18.83 0.74 15.70
N PRO A 115 -17.96 0.97 16.71
CA PRO A 115 -16.55 0.73 16.57
C PRO A 115 -16.22 -0.76 16.55
N ILE A 116 -15.31 -1.13 15.65
CA ILE A 116 -14.52 -2.35 15.72
C ILE A 116 -13.09 -2.00 16.10
N THR A 117 -12.50 -2.76 17.00
CA THR A 117 -11.11 -2.59 17.41
C THR A 117 -10.33 -3.84 17.03
N PHE A 118 -9.26 -3.65 16.26
CA PHE A 118 -8.26 -4.69 16.01
C PHE A 118 -7.10 -4.45 16.96
N ASP A 119 -6.84 -5.42 17.82
CA ASP A 119 -5.73 -5.36 18.77
C ASP A 119 -5.05 -6.73 18.88
N TYR A 120 -3.91 -6.77 19.59
CA TYR A 120 -3.06 -7.94 19.82
C TYR A 120 -3.85 -9.21 20.22
N GLY A 121 -4.27 -9.98 19.23
CA GLY A 121 -5.02 -11.23 19.39
C GLY A 121 -6.49 -11.04 19.76
N ILE A 122 -7.01 -9.81 19.73
CA ILE A 122 -8.37 -9.49 20.15
C ILE A 122 -9.06 -8.66 19.06
N LEU A 123 -10.25 -9.10 18.69
CA LEU A 123 -11.21 -8.31 17.94
C LEU A 123 -12.34 -7.92 18.90
N LEU A 124 -12.57 -6.63 19.08
CA LEU A 124 -13.68 -6.13 19.90
C LEU A 124 -14.73 -5.51 18.99
N MET A 125 -15.96 -6.01 19.09
CA MET A 125 -17.15 -5.42 18.48
C MET A 125 -18.09 -5.00 19.61
N LEU A 126 -18.46 -3.73 19.68
CA LEU A 126 -19.12 -3.19 20.89
C LEU A 126 -20.66 -3.29 20.88
N GLU A 127 -21.30 -3.57 19.74
CA GLU A 127 -22.76 -3.43 19.65
C GLU A 127 -23.55 -4.65 19.16
N SER A 128 -23.03 -5.47 18.23
CA SER A 128 -23.76 -6.65 17.74
C SER A 128 -23.81 -7.78 18.77
N SER A 129 -22.79 -7.84 19.60
CA SER A 129 -22.60 -8.70 20.75
C SER A 129 -21.39 -8.10 21.46
N SER A 130 -21.41 -7.87 22.77
CA SER A 130 -20.22 -7.40 23.50
C SER A 130 -19.16 -8.50 23.59
N GLU A 131 -18.76 -9.03 22.44
CA GLU A 131 -17.94 -10.21 22.26
C GLU A 131 -16.53 -9.79 21.89
N ALA A 132 -15.59 -10.26 22.72
CA ALA A 132 -14.18 -10.18 22.46
C ALA A 132 -13.75 -11.50 21.83
N PHE A 133 -13.40 -11.46 20.55
CA PHE A 133 -12.99 -12.65 19.83
C PHE A 133 -11.47 -12.79 19.90
N ARG A 134 -11.00 -14.01 20.18
CA ARG A 134 -9.56 -14.31 20.11
C ARG A 134 -9.19 -14.63 18.67
N VAL A 135 -8.50 -13.70 18.04
CA VAL A 135 -8.21 -13.75 16.61
C VAL A 135 -6.71 -13.88 16.32
N SER A 136 -6.43 -14.33 15.11
CA SER A 136 -5.11 -14.38 14.51
C SER A 136 -5.20 -13.83 13.09
N TYR A 137 -4.09 -13.28 12.62
CA TYR A 137 -4.03 -12.47 11.41
C TYR A 137 -3.00 -13.06 10.45
N SER A 138 -3.35 -13.18 9.18
CA SER A 138 -2.39 -13.37 8.08
C SER A 138 -2.69 -12.38 6.97
N ILE A 139 -1.77 -12.20 6.03
CA ILE A 139 -1.94 -11.27 4.92
C ILE A 139 -1.87 -12.05 3.61
N GLU A 140 -2.88 -11.87 2.76
CA GLU A 140 -2.94 -12.44 1.42
C GLU A 140 -3.30 -11.35 0.41
N GLY A 141 -2.37 -11.02 -0.49
CA GLY A 141 -2.54 -9.91 -1.43
C GLY A 141 -2.83 -8.59 -0.70
N GLN A 142 -3.98 -7.98 -0.98
CA GLN A 142 -4.45 -6.75 -0.32
C GLN A 142 -5.47 -7.00 0.80
N LYS A 143 -5.43 -8.19 1.41
CA LYS A 143 -6.38 -8.58 2.46
C LYS A 143 -5.65 -8.98 3.72
N VAL A 144 -6.22 -8.64 4.87
CA VAL A 144 -5.90 -9.26 6.14
C VAL A 144 -6.92 -10.36 6.37
N LEU A 145 -6.47 -11.60 6.45
CA LEU A 145 -7.32 -12.72 6.84
C LEU A 145 -7.36 -12.77 8.37
N VAL A 146 -8.55 -12.64 8.93
CA VAL A 146 -8.78 -12.72 10.37
C VAL A 146 -9.39 -14.09 10.67
N LYS A 147 -8.72 -14.84 11.53
CA LYS A 147 -9.15 -16.18 11.96
C LYS A 147 -9.40 -16.19 13.45
N GLU A 148 -10.61 -16.53 13.83
CA GLU A 148 -10.97 -16.84 15.20
C GLU A 148 -10.94 -18.36 15.46
N ALA A 149 -10.65 -18.76 16.68
CA ALA A 149 -10.82 -20.14 17.11
C ALA A 149 -12.32 -20.52 17.16
N GLY A 150 -12.78 -21.32 16.19
CA GLY A 150 -14.16 -21.84 16.15
C GLY A 150 -15.08 -21.14 15.16
N LEU A 151 -14.65 -20.04 14.54
CA LEU A 151 -15.34 -19.44 13.40
C LEU A 151 -14.54 -19.62 12.10
N ASN A 152 -15.22 -19.37 10.99
CA ASN A 152 -14.58 -19.31 9.68
C ASN A 152 -13.64 -18.10 9.61
N THR A 153 -12.52 -18.27 8.90
CA THR A 153 -11.65 -17.16 8.54
C THR A 153 -12.43 -16.18 7.66
N PHE A 154 -12.41 -14.90 8.02
CA PHE A 154 -13.04 -13.85 7.23
C PHE A 154 -11.98 -12.88 6.69
N PRO A 155 -12.12 -12.44 5.42
CA PRO A 155 -11.21 -11.48 4.83
C PRO A 155 -11.59 -10.04 5.21
N VAL A 156 -10.56 -9.23 5.46
CA VAL A 156 -10.64 -7.77 5.57
C VAL A 156 -9.89 -7.16 4.41
N ASP A 157 -10.62 -6.62 3.44
CA ASP A 157 -10.06 -5.94 2.28
C ASP A 157 -9.50 -4.58 2.70
N LEU A 158 -8.26 -4.29 2.28
CA LEU A 158 -7.56 -3.05 2.58
C LEU A 158 -7.69 -2.09 1.39
N VAL A 159 -8.49 -1.04 1.51
CA VAL A 159 -8.65 -0.04 0.45
C VAL A 159 -7.68 1.10 0.67
N SER A 160 -6.81 1.36 -0.30
CA SER A 160 -5.72 2.33 -0.16
C SER A 160 -5.60 3.26 -1.36
N TYR A 161 -5.19 4.50 -1.09
CA TYR A 161 -4.88 5.51 -2.11
C TYR A 161 -3.44 6.00 -1.90
N GLY A 162 -2.57 5.70 -2.87
CA GLY A 162 -1.14 6.02 -2.77
C GLY A 162 -0.50 5.32 -1.58
N ALA A 163 0.04 6.10 -0.64
CA ALA A 163 0.70 5.61 0.58
C ALA A 163 -0.27 5.34 1.75
N ARG A 164 -1.54 5.72 1.64
CA ARG A 164 -2.48 5.74 2.77
C ARG A 164 -3.50 4.61 2.67
N LEU A 165 -3.72 3.92 3.78
CA LEU A 165 -4.89 3.07 3.99
C LEU A 165 -6.07 4.01 4.25
N ASP A 166 -7.10 3.91 3.43
CA ASP A 166 -8.26 4.80 3.46
C ASP A 166 -9.36 4.21 4.33
N HIS A 167 -9.75 2.98 4.05
CA HIS A 167 -10.74 2.24 4.82
C HIS A 167 -10.56 0.73 4.66
N LEU A 168 -11.31 -0.01 5.46
CA LEU A 168 -11.43 -1.45 5.41
C LEU A 168 -12.79 -1.82 4.85
N GLU A 169 -12.87 -2.90 4.10
CA GLU A 169 -14.14 -3.51 3.71
C GLU A 169 -14.18 -4.96 4.18
N PHE A 170 -15.24 -5.35 4.89
CA PHE A 170 -15.40 -6.74 5.32
C PHE A 170 -16.85 -7.04 5.69
N THR A 171 -17.17 -8.32 5.84
CA THR A 171 -18.44 -8.77 6.43
C THR A 171 -18.16 -9.19 7.87
N PRO A 172 -18.69 -8.49 8.88
CA PRO A 172 -18.49 -8.86 10.28
C PRO A 172 -18.96 -10.30 10.57
N PRO A 173 -18.35 -11.01 11.54
CA PRO A 173 -18.84 -12.30 11.97
C PRO A 173 -20.32 -12.25 12.37
N GLY A 174 -21.13 -13.15 11.83
CA GLY A 174 -22.58 -13.21 12.07
C GLY A 174 -23.43 -12.24 11.24
N ALA A 175 -22.82 -11.33 10.47
CA ALA A 175 -23.51 -10.46 9.54
C ALA A 175 -23.54 -11.06 8.12
N THR A 176 -24.52 -10.61 7.32
CA THR A 176 -24.62 -10.96 5.89
C THR A 176 -24.18 -9.84 4.96
N GLU A 177 -24.11 -8.61 5.48
CA GLU A 177 -23.80 -7.42 4.70
C GLU A 177 -22.37 -6.96 4.93
N LYS A 178 -21.78 -6.38 3.88
CA LYS A 178 -20.45 -5.79 3.92
C LYS A 178 -20.52 -4.42 4.58
N VAL A 179 -19.57 -4.12 5.45
CA VAL A 179 -19.39 -2.81 6.08
C VAL A 179 -18.13 -2.14 5.57
N TYR A 180 -18.11 -0.81 5.67
CA TYR A 180 -16.98 0.06 5.37
C TYR A 180 -16.48 0.64 6.68
N ALA A 181 -15.27 0.27 7.09
CA ALA A 181 -14.71 0.69 8.37
C ALA A 181 -13.62 1.75 8.18
N TYR A 182 -13.81 2.90 8.83
CA TYR A 182 -12.91 4.05 8.73
C TYR A 182 -12.21 4.28 10.07
N GLU A 183 -10.91 4.58 10.04
CA GLU A 183 -10.16 4.88 11.25
C GLU A 183 -10.76 6.10 11.97
N CYS A 184 -11.14 5.94 13.25
CA CYS A 184 -11.70 7.02 14.08
C CYS A 184 -10.92 7.29 15.36
N ALA A 185 -10.06 6.37 15.80
CA ALA A 185 -9.09 6.63 16.86
C ALA A 185 -7.94 5.61 16.81
N ARG A 186 -6.74 6.04 17.24
CA ARG A 186 -5.60 5.16 17.52
C ARG A 186 -5.37 5.08 19.02
#